data_AF-B7PJ32-F1
#
_entry.id   AF-B7PJ32-F1
#
_cell.length_a   1.000
_cell.length_b   1.000
_cell.length_c   1.000
_cell.angle_alpha   90.00
_cell.angle_beta   90.00
_cell.angle_gamma   90.00
#
_symmetry.space_group_name_H-M   'P 1'
#
loop_
_entity.id
_entity.type
_entity.pdbx_description
1 polymer ?
#
loop_
_entity_poly.entity_id
_entity_poly.type
_entity_poly.pdbx_seq_one_letter_code
_entity_poly.pdbx_strand_id
1 'polypeptide(L)'
;MKNTSGAPLLLWLQGGPGSSSLFGQFMENGPLGIDSQGHIFRRMDTIQEFANVVYLDQPAGAGYSRTGSTAGYAKSIEDLVEYIHLFLQQFLVLFPEYQGAEFYVAGESYGASNQYLKVRPISLL
;
A
#
# COMPACT_ATOMS: atom_id res chain seq x y z
N MET A 1 2.36 20.96 0.83
CA MET A 1 2.66 19.75 0.03
C MET A 1 2.86 20.20 -1.40
N LYS A 2 3.87 19.68 -2.12
CA LYS A 2 4.05 20.01 -3.54
C LYS A 2 2.84 19.48 -4.32
N ASN A 3 2.45 20.15 -5.40
CA ASN A 3 1.45 19.64 -6.31
C ASN A 3 2.01 18.37 -6.98
N THR A 4 1.40 17.21 -6.72
CA THR A 4 1.83 15.89 -7.21
C THR A 4 1.17 15.49 -8.52
N SER A 5 0.56 16.44 -9.24
CA SER A 5 0.03 16.21 -10.59
C SER A 5 1.13 15.66 -11.51
N GLY A 6 0.98 14.41 -11.94
CA GLY A 6 1.96 13.70 -12.78
C GLY A 6 3.04 12.92 -12.00
N ALA A 7 3.01 12.90 -10.67
CA ALA A 7 3.88 12.03 -9.88
C ALA A 7 3.41 10.56 -9.95
N PRO A 8 4.31 9.58 -9.86
CA PRO A 8 3.96 8.17 -9.90
C PRO A 8 3.03 7.75 -8.75
N LEU A 9 2.31 6.65 -8.95
CA LEU A 9 1.57 5.95 -7.90
C LEU A 9 2.48 4.87 -7.29
N LEU A 10 2.58 4.84 -5.97
CA LEU A 10 3.36 3.87 -5.22
C LEU A 10 2.45 3.11 -4.27
N LEU A 11 2.38 1.78 -4.43
CA LEU A 11 1.78 0.90 -3.44
C LEU A 11 2.85 0.53 -2.40
N TRP A 12 2.61 0.86 -1.12
CA TRP A 12 3.45 0.47 0.00
C TRP A 12 2.84 -0.70 0.76
N LEU A 13 3.61 -1.78 0.93
CA LEU A 13 3.20 -3.00 1.62
C LEU A 13 4.10 -3.28 2.83
N GLN A 14 3.53 -3.27 4.03
CA GLN A 14 4.24 -3.80 5.19
C GLN A 14 4.33 -5.32 5.13
N GLY A 15 5.38 -5.85 5.76
CA GLY A 15 5.58 -7.27 5.93
C GLY A 15 4.77 -7.87 7.08
N GLY A 16 5.43 -8.73 7.85
CA GLY A 16 4.81 -9.64 8.80
C GLY A 16 5.11 -11.08 8.41
N PRO A 17 4.10 -11.91 8.07
CA PRO A 17 2.85 -11.54 7.41
C PRO A 17 1.76 -10.99 8.34
N GLY A 18 0.94 -10.05 7.83
CA GLY A 18 -0.25 -9.53 8.53
C GLY A 18 -0.04 -8.23 9.33
N SER A 19 1.11 -7.56 9.18
CA SER A 19 1.33 -6.25 9.82
C SER A 19 0.59 -5.15 9.06
N SER A 20 0.22 -4.09 9.77
CA SER A 20 -0.43 -2.93 9.15
C SER A 20 0.57 -2.04 8.40
N SER A 21 0.22 -1.61 7.20
CA SER A 21 0.95 -0.58 6.44
C SER A 21 0.82 0.82 7.01
N LEU A 22 -0.08 1.02 7.99
CA LEU A 22 -0.06 2.23 8.80
C LEU A 22 1.21 2.35 9.66
N PHE A 23 1.91 1.24 9.92
CA PHE A 23 3.25 1.32 10.49
C PHE A 23 4.20 2.08 9.54
N GLY A 24 4.20 1.76 8.25
CA GLY A 24 4.98 2.51 7.26
C GLY A 24 4.60 3.99 7.17
N GLN A 25 3.30 4.28 7.21
CA GLN A 25 2.80 5.67 7.24
C GLN A 25 3.29 6.41 8.50
N PHE A 26 3.07 5.86 9.70
CA PHE A 26 3.25 6.59 10.96
C PHE A 26 4.60 6.40 11.64
N MET A 27 5.37 5.37 11.28
CA MET A 27 6.63 5.03 11.94
C MET A 27 7.83 5.09 10.99
N GLU A 28 7.62 5.06 9.68
CA GLU A 28 8.71 5.02 8.70
C GLU A 28 8.71 6.25 7.79
N ASN A 29 7.99 6.20 6.68
CA ASN A 29 8.22 7.07 5.53
C ASN A 29 7.03 7.95 5.14
N GLY A 30 5.89 7.81 5.81
CA GLY A 30 4.73 8.66 5.57
C GLY A 30 4.91 10.10 6.08
N PRO A 31 4.09 11.05 5.59
CA PRO A 31 4.20 12.47 5.92
C PRO A 31 3.86 12.81 7.38
N LEU A 32 3.27 11.87 8.12
CA LEU A 32 2.88 12.05 9.52
C LEU A 32 3.57 10.98 10.36
N GLY A 33 4.16 11.39 11.47
CA GLY A 33 4.72 10.51 12.48
C GLY A 33 3.88 10.51 13.76
N ILE A 34 4.01 9.45 14.56
CA ILE A 34 3.46 9.37 15.92
C ILE A 34 4.64 9.27 16.90
N ASP A 35 4.68 10.14 17.90
CA ASP A 35 5.72 10.10 18.94
C ASP A 35 5.38 9.10 20.07
N SER A 36 6.29 8.93 21.04
CA SER A 36 6.09 8.00 22.15
C SER A 36 4.95 8.38 23.11
N GLN A 37 4.42 9.60 23.01
CA GLN A 37 3.28 10.09 23.76
C GLN A 37 1.97 10.01 22.95
N GLY A 38 2.03 9.51 21.71
CA GLY A 38 0.89 9.39 20.82
C GLY A 38 0.55 10.69 20.06
N HIS A 39 1.39 11.72 20.11
CA HIS A 39 1.14 12.94 19.35
C HIS A 39 1.52 12.75 17.88
N ILE A 40 0.66 13.28 17.01
CA ILE A 40 0.92 13.32 15.57
C ILE A 40 1.78 14.53 15.26
N PHE A 41 2.88 14.32 14.55
CA PHE A 41 3.72 15.39 14.01
C PHE A 41 3.92 15.21 12.51
N ARG A 42 4.26 16.29 11.81
CA ARG A 42 4.56 16.24 10.37
C ARG A 42 6.03 15.87 10.16
N ARG A 43 6.30 14.89 9.31
CA ARG A 43 7.65 14.59 8.82
C ARG A 43 8.03 15.55 7.69
N MET A 44 9.28 16.00 7.70
CA MET A 44 9.85 16.78 6.61
C MET A 44 10.27 15.86 5.47
N ASP A 45 10.99 14.78 5.78
CA ASP A 45 11.40 13.77 4.80
C ASP A 45 10.35 12.67 4.69
N THR A 46 9.70 12.58 3.52
CA THR A 46 8.66 11.58 3.25
C THR A 46 8.68 11.15 1.79
N ILE A 47 8.34 9.88 1.53
CA ILE A 47 8.21 9.38 0.15
C ILE A 47 7.08 10.08 -0.62
N GLN A 48 6.12 10.70 0.07
CA GLN A 48 5.07 11.50 -0.57
C GLN A 48 5.59 12.80 -1.23
N GLU A 49 6.87 13.16 -1.03
CA GLU A 49 7.48 14.25 -1.81
C GLU A 49 7.70 13.87 -3.28
N PHE A 50 7.69 12.57 -3.61
CA PHE A 50 8.06 12.04 -4.93
C PHE A 50 6.96 11.19 -5.58
N ALA A 51 5.98 10.70 -4.81
CA ALA A 51 4.93 9.82 -5.30
C ALA A 51 3.60 10.04 -4.58
N ASN A 52 2.51 9.66 -5.23
CA ASN A 52 1.23 9.43 -4.58
C ASN A 52 1.27 8.03 -3.95
N VAL A 53 1.08 7.91 -2.64
CA VAL A 53 1.35 6.65 -1.92
C VAL A 53 0.07 6.04 -1.36
N VAL A 54 -0.14 4.76 -1.64
CA VAL A 54 -1.20 3.93 -1.06
C VAL A 54 -0.57 2.99 -0.04
N TYR A 55 -0.85 3.19 1.24
CA TYR A 55 -0.48 2.28 2.31
C TYR A 55 -1.60 1.24 2.48
N LEU A 56 -1.38 0.03 1.98
CA LEU A 56 -2.42 -1.01 1.97
C LEU A 56 -2.21 -2.01 3.10
N ASP A 57 -3.20 -2.13 3.99
CA ASP A 57 -3.27 -3.25 4.93
C ASP A 57 -3.67 -4.53 4.17
N GLN A 58 -2.77 -5.50 4.11
CA GLN A 58 -3.01 -6.80 3.46
C GLN A 58 -2.26 -7.93 4.17
N PRO A 59 -2.78 -9.17 4.14
CA PRO A 59 -4.11 -9.59 3.70
C PRO A 59 -5.25 -9.09 4.59
N ALA A 60 -6.49 -9.49 4.29
CA ALA A 60 -7.57 -9.45 5.27
C ALA A 60 -7.11 -10.07 6.60
N GLY A 61 -7.35 -9.36 7.71
CA GLY A 61 -6.78 -9.66 9.03
C GLY A 61 -5.65 -8.70 9.45
N ALA A 62 -4.91 -8.14 8.49
CA ALA A 62 -3.89 -7.12 8.76
C ALA A 62 -4.53 -5.76 9.10
N GLY A 63 -4.02 -5.08 10.13
CA GLY A 63 -4.43 -3.70 10.47
C GLY A 63 -5.93 -3.51 10.55
N TYR A 64 -6.52 -2.76 9.62
CA TYR A 64 -7.97 -2.53 9.49
C TYR A 64 -8.66 -3.38 8.42
N SER A 65 -7.94 -4.15 7.61
CA SER A 65 -8.53 -5.03 6.59
C SER A 65 -9.22 -6.23 7.25
N ARG A 66 -10.48 -6.49 6.89
CA ARG A 66 -11.31 -7.55 7.48
C ARG A 66 -12.12 -8.27 6.41
N THR A 67 -12.52 -9.50 6.71
CA THR A 67 -13.43 -10.30 5.89
C THR A 67 -14.56 -10.87 6.76
N GLY A 68 -15.76 -10.99 6.19
CA GLY A 68 -16.93 -11.58 6.86
C GLY A 68 -16.96 -13.11 6.83
N SER A 69 -16.03 -13.75 6.12
CA SER A 69 -15.96 -15.21 5.97
C SER A 69 -14.53 -15.70 6.09
N THR A 70 -14.34 -16.88 6.68
CA THR A 70 -13.03 -17.54 6.77
C THR A 70 -12.43 -17.84 5.39
N ALA A 71 -13.26 -17.91 4.35
CA ALA A 71 -12.83 -18.08 2.98
C ALA A 71 -12.07 -16.86 2.41
N GLY A 72 -12.24 -15.67 2.98
CA GLY A 72 -11.57 -14.45 2.51
C GLY A 72 -10.18 -14.21 3.11
N TYR A 73 -9.69 -15.11 3.98
CA TYR A 73 -8.30 -15.08 4.42
C TYR A 73 -7.42 -15.75 3.38
N ALA A 74 -6.36 -15.08 2.97
CA ALA A 74 -5.37 -15.64 2.05
C ALA A 74 -4.70 -16.87 2.65
N LYS A 75 -4.60 -17.95 1.87
CA LYS A 75 -4.00 -19.23 2.26
C LYS A 75 -2.70 -19.49 1.51
N SER A 76 -2.44 -18.75 0.45
CA SER A 76 -1.19 -18.79 -0.30
C SER A 76 -0.76 -17.40 -0.76
N ILE A 77 0.43 -17.31 -1.35
CA ILE A 77 0.92 -16.07 -1.95
C ILE A 77 0.16 -15.70 -3.22
N GLU A 78 -0.38 -16.70 -3.93
CA GLU A 78 -1.25 -16.49 -5.10
C GLU A 78 -2.53 -15.76 -4.68
N ASP A 79 -3.17 -16.17 -3.57
CA ASP A 79 -4.32 -15.45 -3.01
C ASP A 79 -3.95 -13.99 -2.67
N LEU A 80 -2.77 -13.76 -2.07
CA LEU A 80 -2.30 -12.40 -1.74
C LEU A 80 -2.16 -11.52 -2.98
N VAL A 81 -1.51 -12.05 -4.02
CA VAL A 81 -1.31 -11.34 -5.29
C VAL A 81 -2.65 -11.06 -5.97
N GLU A 82 -3.58 -12.03 -5.98
CA GLU A 82 -4.93 -11.85 -6.54
C GLU A 82 -5.71 -10.77 -5.78
N TYR A 83 -5.69 -10.77 -4.45
CA TYR A 83 -6.44 -9.79 -3.66
C TYR A 83 -5.87 -8.38 -3.80
N ILE A 84 -4.55 -8.23 -3.87
CA ILE A 84 -3.91 -6.94 -4.17
C ILE A 84 -4.29 -6.46 -5.57
N HIS A 85 -4.35 -7.36 -6.55
CA HIS A 85 -4.77 -7.03 -7.91
C HIS A 85 -6.22 -6.56 -7.98
N LEU A 86 -7.15 -7.26 -7.32
CA LEU A 86 -8.56 -6.87 -7.21
C LEU A 86 -8.72 -5.52 -6.50
N PHE A 87 -7.95 -5.29 -5.43
CA PHE A 87 -7.90 -3.99 -4.77
C PHE A 87 -7.48 -2.88 -5.74
N LEU A 88 -6.40 -3.08 -6.50
CA LEU A 88 -5.91 -2.07 -7.46
C LEU A 88 -6.92 -1.78 -8.57
N GLN A 89 -7.62 -2.80 -9.08
CA GLN A 89 -8.71 -2.61 -10.04
C GLN A 89 -9.81 -1.72 -9.47
N GLN A 90 -10.28 -2.04 -8.25
CA GLN A 90 -11.32 -1.27 -7.60
C GLN A 90 -10.85 0.14 -7.22
N PHE A 91 -9.58 0.29 -6.81
CA PHE A 91 -8.95 1.57 -6.54
C PHE A 91 -8.97 2.47 -7.77
N LEU A 92 -8.59 1.98 -8.94
CA LEU A 92 -8.57 2.76 -10.19
C LEU A 92 -9.97 3.09 -10.73
N VAL A 93 -11.00 2.34 -10.33
CA VAL A 93 -12.41 2.71 -10.59
C VAL A 93 -12.81 3.92 -9.73
N LEU A 94 -12.36 3.98 -8.48
CA LEU A 94 -12.69 5.06 -7.55
C LEU A 94 -11.82 6.31 -7.73
N PHE A 95 -10.56 6.12 -8.17
CA PHE A 95 -9.57 7.17 -8.39
C PHE A 95 -9.04 7.11 -9.83
N PRO A 96 -9.90 7.41 -10.83
CA PRO A 96 -9.54 7.31 -12.24
C PRO A 96 -8.41 8.26 -12.66
N GLU A 97 -8.12 9.30 -11.90
CA GLU A 97 -6.99 10.22 -12.11
C GLU A 97 -5.62 9.54 -12.06
N TYR A 98 -5.52 8.35 -11.46
CA TYR A 98 -4.28 7.55 -11.43
C TYR A 98 -4.20 6.53 -12.57
N GLN A 99 -5.21 6.44 -13.44
CA GLN A 99 -5.11 5.60 -14.64
C GLN A 99 -4.00 6.13 -15.55
N GLY A 100 -3.08 5.23 -15.94
CA GLY A 100 -1.92 5.57 -16.76
C GLY A 100 -0.77 6.24 -16.00
N ALA A 101 -0.85 6.43 -14.68
CA ALA A 101 0.29 6.87 -13.89
C ALA A 101 1.40 5.81 -13.91
N GLU A 102 2.67 6.26 -13.87
CA GLU A 102 3.78 5.35 -13.58
C GLU A 102 3.54 4.67 -12.22
N PHE A 103 3.65 3.34 -12.17
CA PHE A 103 3.27 2.56 -11.01
C PHE A 103 4.44 1.77 -10.46
N TYR A 104 4.62 1.84 -9.14
CA TYR A 104 5.64 1.12 -8.40
C TYR A 104 5.02 0.37 -7.23
N VAL A 105 5.63 -0.75 -6.87
CA VAL A 105 5.36 -1.48 -5.64
C VAL A 105 6.63 -1.47 -4.81
N ALA A 106 6.51 -1.04 -3.56
CA ALA A 106 7.57 -1.13 -2.58
C ALA A 106 7.00 -1.69 -1.27
N GLY A 107 7.90 -2.13 -0.39
CA GLY A 107 7.48 -2.64 0.90
C GLY A 107 8.66 -2.90 1.81
N GLU A 108 8.33 -3.36 3.01
CA GLU A 108 9.29 -3.70 4.06
C GLU A 108 9.16 -5.19 4.41
N SER A 109 10.27 -5.85 4.75
CA SER A 109 10.30 -7.25 5.18
C SER A 109 9.57 -8.16 4.18
N TYR A 110 8.63 -9.01 4.63
CA TYR A 110 7.87 -9.89 3.74
C TYR A 110 7.08 -9.13 2.66
N GLY A 111 6.70 -7.87 2.90
CA GLY A 111 6.01 -6.99 1.94
C GLY A 111 6.90 -6.57 0.77
N ALA A 112 8.23 -6.69 0.92
CA ALA A 112 9.21 -6.44 -0.15
C ALA A 112 9.48 -7.68 -1.02
N SER A 113 8.77 -8.78 -0.81
CA SER A 113 9.00 -10.03 -1.54
C SER A 113 8.80 -9.84 -3.05
N ASN A 114 9.75 -10.32 -3.87
CA ASN A 114 9.69 -10.27 -5.33
C ASN A 114 8.45 -10.97 -5.91
N GLN A 115 7.72 -11.75 -5.11
CA GLN A 115 6.48 -12.39 -5.51
C GLN A 115 5.36 -11.37 -5.81
N TYR A 116 5.39 -10.19 -5.19
CA TYR A 116 4.49 -9.07 -5.51
C TYR A 116 4.84 -8.35 -6.83
N LEU A 117 6.07 -8.50 -7.33
CA LEU A 117 6.45 -7.93 -8.64
C LEU A 117 5.82 -8.67 -9.82
N LYS A 118 5.16 -9.81 -9.57
CA LYS A 118 4.31 -10.50 -10.56
C LYS A 118 2.91 -9.89 -10.68
N VAL A 119 2.55 -8.93 -9.83
CA VAL A 119 1.33 -8.14 -10.01
C VAL A 119 1.43 -7.47 -11.37
N ARG A 120 0.48 -7.76 -12.26
CA ARG A 120 0.50 -7.25 -13.65
C ARG A 120 0.59 -5.72 -13.63
N PRO A 121 1.35 -5.10 -14.54
CA PRO A 121 1.39 -3.64 -14.66
C PRO A 121 -0.02 -3.05 -14.67
N ILE A 122 -0.22 -1.90 -14.02
CA ILE A 122 -1.49 -1.17 -14.06
C ILE A 122 -1.93 -0.87 -15.50
N SER A 123 -0.99 -0.74 -16.45
CA SER A 123 -1.32 -0.58 -17.87
C SER A 123 -2.02 -1.80 -18.51
N LEU A 124 -2.14 -2.92 -17.80
CA LEU A 124 -2.91 -4.11 -18.19
C LEU A 124 -4.23 -4.25 -17.41
N LEU A 125 -4.62 -3.23 -16.64
CA LEU A 125 -5.90 -3.09 -15.95
C LEU A 125 -6.80 -2.10 -16.69
#